data_AF-A0A2H0ZFT0-F1
#
_entry.id   AF-A0A2H0ZFT0-F1
#
_cell.length_a   1.000
_cell.length_b   1.000
_cell.length_c   1.000
_cell.angle_alpha   90.00
_cell.angle_beta   90.00
_cell.angle_gamma   90.00
#
_symmetry.space_group_name_H-M   'P 1'
#
loop_
_entity.id
_entity.type
_entity.pdbx_description
1 polymer ?
#
loop_
_entity_poly.entity_id
_entity_poly.type
_entity_poly.pdbx_seq_one_letter_code
_entity_poly.pdbx_strand_id
1 'polypeptide(L)'
;MIKWYLSAYNAFSAIAWLVILGTTVVDVLPGGFYDTHHYVDYPHKLLVQVQVVNAAFEITHALTGLVPSPLSSLLLQFFARLIITVGISWYVPESAGNFSLLAYTALSVAWSVTEIIRYSFYFAKQQGSVPQALQWLRYSAFIVLYPLGVVSEPWVVYKTLDYVSGFYYWFLALGMFLYIPGFFQLYGYMFKQRRRYLGSPSHKKTQ
;
A
#
# COMPACT_ATOMS: atom_id res chain seq x y z
N MET A 1 -15.32 -4.99 -23.52
CA MET A 1 -14.88 -3.62 -23.16
C MET A 1 -14.39 -3.54 -21.71
N ILE A 2 -15.19 -3.96 -20.71
CA ILE A 2 -14.81 -3.91 -19.27
C ILE A 2 -13.51 -4.68 -18.96
N LYS A 3 -13.35 -5.87 -19.53
CA LYS A 3 -12.13 -6.71 -19.38
C LYS A 3 -10.86 -5.98 -19.84
N TRP A 4 -10.92 -5.31 -20.98
CA TRP A 4 -9.81 -4.53 -21.54
C TRP A 4 -9.49 -3.31 -20.67
N TYR A 5 -10.52 -2.57 -20.26
CA TYR A 5 -10.38 -1.46 -19.32
C TYR A 5 -9.68 -1.87 -18.02
N LEU A 6 -10.16 -2.95 -17.39
CA LEU A 6 -9.54 -3.47 -16.16
C LEU A 6 -8.12 -3.96 -16.39
N SER A 7 -7.85 -4.59 -17.53
CA SER A 7 -6.48 -5.03 -17.87
C SER A 7 -5.54 -3.84 -18.01
N ALA A 8 -5.96 -2.81 -18.75
CA ALA A 8 -5.19 -1.58 -18.91
C ALA A 8 -4.94 -0.89 -17.56
N TYR A 9 -6.00 -0.71 -16.75
CA TYR A 9 -5.89 -0.12 -15.41
C TYR A 9 -4.87 -0.87 -14.55
N ASN A 10 -4.99 -2.20 -14.44
CA ASN A 10 -4.05 -3.00 -13.65
C ASN A 10 -2.62 -2.92 -14.19
N ALA A 11 -2.42 -2.93 -15.50
CA ALA A 11 -1.08 -2.78 -16.09
C ALA A 11 -0.47 -1.40 -15.80
N PHE A 12 -1.23 -0.32 -16.01
CA PHE A 12 -0.76 1.04 -15.72
C PHE A 12 -0.46 1.25 -14.24
N SER A 13 -1.32 0.76 -13.34
CA SER A 13 -1.07 0.85 -11.90
C SER A 13 0.17 0.04 -11.50
N ALA A 14 0.36 -1.17 -12.04
CA ALA A 14 1.57 -1.96 -11.77
C ALA A 14 2.85 -1.24 -12.22
N ILE A 15 2.83 -0.61 -13.41
CA ILE A 15 3.94 0.19 -13.93
C ILE A 15 4.19 1.41 -13.03
N ALA A 16 3.13 2.14 -12.65
CA ALA A 16 3.26 3.31 -11.79
C ALA A 16 3.94 2.96 -10.44
N TRP A 17 3.55 1.86 -9.81
CA TRP A 17 4.20 1.38 -8.58
C TRP A 17 5.62 0.87 -8.80
N LEU A 18 5.92 0.29 -9.97
CA LEU A 18 7.30 -0.07 -10.34
C LEU A 18 8.18 1.17 -10.49
N VAL A 19 7.66 2.24 -11.10
CA VAL A 19 8.37 3.51 -11.20
C VAL A 19 8.61 4.11 -9.81
N ILE A 20 7.62 4.09 -8.92
CA ILE A 20 7.78 4.54 -7.51
C ILE A 20 8.86 3.74 -6.78
N LEU A 21 8.90 2.42 -6.99
CA LEU A 21 9.95 1.58 -6.41
C LEU A 21 11.33 2.00 -6.95
N GLY A 22 11.44 2.26 -8.25
CA GLY A 22 12.66 2.76 -8.88
C GLY A 22 13.10 4.13 -8.33
N THR A 23 12.17 5.08 -8.18
CA THR A 23 12.48 6.39 -7.60
C THR A 23 12.91 6.26 -6.15
N THR A 24 12.28 5.38 -5.38
CA THR A 24 12.68 5.10 -3.98
C THR A 24 14.12 4.60 -3.89
N VAL A 25 14.56 3.77 -4.84
CA VAL A 25 15.97 3.32 -4.89
C VAL A 25 16.90 4.50 -5.18
N VAL A 26 16.55 5.35 -6.15
CA VAL A 26 17.33 6.56 -6.49
C VAL A 26 17.40 7.52 -5.31
N ASP A 27 16.31 7.71 -4.58
CA ASP A 27 16.21 8.62 -3.44
C ASP A 27 17.17 8.26 -2.29
N VAL A 28 17.49 6.96 -2.16
CA VAL A 28 18.39 6.40 -1.13
C VAL A 28 19.88 6.51 -1.51
N LEU A 29 20.19 6.67 -2.80
CA LEU A 29 21.58 6.78 -3.25
C LEU A 29 22.20 8.13 -2.82
N PRO A 30 23.54 8.23 -2.72
CA PRO A 30 24.21 9.49 -2.43
C PRO A 30 23.82 10.59 -3.43
N GLY A 31 23.55 11.80 -2.94
CA GLY A 31 22.97 12.89 -3.73
C GLY A 31 21.48 12.76 -4.04
N GLY A 32 20.80 11.73 -3.52
CA GLY A 32 19.35 11.53 -3.63
C GLY A 32 18.54 12.40 -2.66
N PHE A 33 17.23 12.16 -2.63
CA PHE A 33 16.28 12.91 -1.79
C PHE A 33 16.64 12.91 -0.30
N TYR A 34 17.08 11.77 0.27
CA TYR A 34 17.38 11.70 1.70
C TYR A 34 18.72 12.36 2.09
N ASP A 35 19.59 12.62 1.11
CA ASP A 35 20.85 13.35 1.32
C ASP A 35 20.60 14.86 1.14
N THR A 36 19.96 15.23 0.03
CA THR A 36 19.73 16.63 -0.35
C THR A 36 18.55 17.31 0.35
N HIS A 37 17.59 16.52 0.84
CA HIS A 37 16.30 16.99 1.38
C HIS A 37 15.51 17.87 0.41
N HIS A 38 15.87 17.87 -0.88
CA HIS A 38 15.27 18.74 -1.88
C HIS A 38 14.04 18.07 -2.50
N TYR A 39 12.91 18.79 -2.52
CA TYR A 39 11.66 18.33 -3.13
C TYR A 39 10.96 19.48 -3.87
N VAL A 40 10.08 19.12 -4.81
CA VAL A 40 9.23 20.07 -5.54
C VAL A 40 7.80 19.91 -5.04
N ASP A 41 7.22 21.00 -4.54
CA ASP A 41 5.91 21.11 -3.87
C ASP A 41 5.81 20.35 -2.53
N TYR A 42 6.03 19.03 -2.54
CA TYR A 42 5.99 18.17 -1.36
C TYR A 42 6.80 16.87 -1.58
N PRO A 43 7.33 16.26 -0.50
CA PRO A 43 8.10 15.02 -0.59
C PRO A 43 7.27 13.85 -1.12
N HIS A 44 7.94 12.90 -1.77
CA HIS A 44 7.32 11.65 -2.27
C HIS A 44 6.15 11.87 -3.23
N LYS A 45 6.16 12.96 -3.99
CA LYS A 45 5.06 13.43 -4.83
C LYS A 45 4.43 12.37 -5.73
N LEU A 46 5.25 11.58 -6.42
CA LEU A 46 4.76 10.51 -7.31
C LEU A 46 3.96 9.46 -6.53
N LEU A 47 4.45 9.04 -5.37
CA LEU A 47 3.79 8.06 -4.51
C LEU A 47 2.43 8.59 -4.04
N VAL A 48 2.39 9.85 -3.57
CA VAL A 48 1.15 10.51 -3.13
C VAL A 48 0.12 10.55 -4.26
N GLN A 49 0.51 11.02 -5.45
CA GLN A 49 -0.39 11.15 -6.59
C GLN A 49 -0.95 9.79 -7.04
N VAL A 50 -0.09 8.79 -7.21
CA VAL A 50 -0.50 7.45 -7.64
C VAL A 50 -1.40 6.79 -6.59
N GLN A 51 -1.10 6.94 -5.29
CA GLN A 51 -1.92 6.39 -4.21
C GLN A 51 -3.32 7.03 -4.17
N VAL A 52 -3.42 8.35 -4.33
CA VAL A 52 -4.72 9.07 -4.36
C VAL A 52 -5.54 8.67 -5.58
N VAL A 53 -4.91 8.64 -6.77
CA VAL A 53 -5.59 8.25 -8.02
C VAL A 53 -6.09 6.81 -7.93
N ASN A 54 -5.23 5.87 -7.50
CA ASN A 54 -5.63 4.47 -7.35
C ASN A 54 -6.77 4.31 -6.34
N ALA A 55 -6.73 5.02 -5.20
CA ALA A 55 -7.81 5.00 -4.23
C ALA A 55 -9.14 5.48 -4.83
N ALA A 56 -9.12 6.58 -5.60
CA ALA A 56 -10.31 7.10 -6.28
C ALA A 56 -10.90 6.09 -7.28
N PHE A 57 -10.06 5.46 -8.10
CA PHE A 57 -10.49 4.43 -9.04
C PHE A 57 -11.07 3.21 -8.33
N GLU A 58 -10.41 2.69 -7.30
CA GLU A 58 -10.88 1.50 -6.59
C GLU A 58 -12.18 1.74 -5.82
N ILE A 59 -12.34 2.91 -5.19
CA ILE A 59 -13.61 3.31 -4.57
C ILE A 59 -14.70 3.39 -5.62
N THR A 60 -14.43 4.00 -6.78
CA THR A 60 -15.38 4.10 -7.88
C THR A 60 -15.77 2.72 -8.41
N HIS A 61 -14.81 1.80 -8.57
CA HIS A 61 -15.08 0.42 -9.01
C HIS A 61 -15.91 -0.36 -8.00
N ALA A 62 -15.69 -0.14 -6.70
CA ALA A 62 -16.48 -0.77 -5.65
C ALA A 62 -17.92 -0.21 -5.60
N LEU A 63 -18.08 1.12 -5.68
CA LEU A 63 -19.39 1.79 -5.67
C LEU A 63 -20.25 1.44 -6.89
N THR A 64 -19.64 1.32 -8.06
CA THR A 64 -20.33 0.95 -9.31
C THR A 64 -20.57 -0.56 -9.43
N GLY A 65 -20.05 -1.37 -8.50
CA GLY A 65 -20.14 -2.83 -8.56
C GLY A 65 -19.29 -3.46 -9.66
N LEU A 66 -18.41 -2.69 -10.31
CA LEU A 66 -17.51 -3.17 -11.36
C LEU A 66 -16.52 -4.21 -10.81
N VAL A 67 -16.10 -4.03 -9.55
CA VAL A 67 -15.30 -5.02 -8.80
C VAL A 67 -15.98 -5.30 -7.46
N PRO A 68 -16.30 -6.57 -7.13
CA PRO A 68 -16.91 -6.92 -5.86
C PRO A 68 -15.89 -6.78 -4.74
N SER A 69 -15.95 -5.66 -4.01
CA SER A 69 -15.07 -5.36 -2.88
C SER A 69 -15.90 -4.87 -1.69
N PRO A 70 -15.65 -5.36 -0.45
CA PRO A 70 -16.31 -4.82 0.73
C PRO A 70 -15.85 -3.38 0.96
N LEU A 71 -16.75 -2.42 0.74
CA LEU A 71 -16.43 -0.99 0.77
C LEU A 71 -15.79 -0.55 2.10
N SER A 72 -16.26 -1.09 3.23
CA SER A 72 -15.70 -0.76 4.55
C SER A 72 -14.22 -1.14 4.68
N SER A 73 -13.82 -2.31 4.17
CA SER A 73 -12.42 -2.75 4.20
C SER A 73 -11.53 -1.91 3.28
N LEU A 74 -12.08 -1.49 2.14
CA LEU A 74 -11.41 -0.65 1.16
C LEU A 74 -11.16 0.76 1.72
N LEU A 75 -12.18 1.35 2.35
CA LEU A 75 -12.10 2.67 2.96
C LEU A 75 -11.10 2.70 4.10
N LEU A 76 -11.10 1.70 4.99
CA LEU A 76 -10.13 1.63 6.09
C LEU A 76 -8.69 1.53 5.58
N GLN A 77 -8.46 0.69 4.56
CA GLN A 77 -7.15 0.52 3.96
C GLN A 77 -6.64 1.81 3.30
N PHE A 78 -7.50 2.53 2.57
CA PHE A 78 -7.11 3.80 1.96
C PHE A 78 -6.96 4.91 2.97
N PHE A 79 -7.82 4.98 3.98
CA PHE A 79 -7.75 6.00 5.00
C PHE A 79 -6.39 5.99 5.72
N ALA A 80 -5.90 4.80 6.12
CA ALA A 80 -4.58 4.67 6.74
C ALA A 80 -3.46 5.19 5.82
N ARG A 81 -3.51 4.86 4.52
CA ARG A 81 -2.51 5.34 3.55
C ARG A 81 -2.61 6.83 3.27
N LEU A 82 -3.83 7.38 3.22
CA LEU A 82 -4.08 8.81 3.01
C LEU A 82 -3.60 9.65 4.18
N ILE A 83 -3.62 9.13 5.42
CA ILE A 83 -2.98 9.81 6.55
C ILE A 83 -1.49 10.03 6.26
N ILE A 84 -0.77 9.02 5.77
CA ILE A 84 0.66 9.20 5.45
C ILE A 84 0.83 10.08 4.21
N THR A 85 0.16 9.80 3.11
CA THR A 85 0.42 10.51 1.85
C THR A 85 -0.10 11.95 1.85
N VAL A 86 -1.38 12.12 2.17
CA VAL A 86 -2.02 13.44 2.15
C VAL A 86 -1.81 14.15 3.48
N GLY A 87 -1.97 13.43 4.61
CA GLY A 87 -1.86 14.02 5.94
C GLY A 87 -0.42 14.34 6.37
N ILE A 88 0.58 13.57 5.94
CA ILE A 88 1.98 13.84 6.32
C ILE A 88 2.72 14.44 5.14
N SER A 89 2.83 13.74 4.01
CA SER A 89 3.69 14.22 2.92
C SER A 89 3.20 15.49 2.26
N TRP A 90 1.90 15.60 2.01
CA TRP A 90 1.35 16.81 1.39
C TRP A 90 1.05 17.94 2.40
N TYR A 91 0.42 17.63 3.53
CA TYR A 91 -0.03 18.64 4.49
C TYR A 91 1.08 19.14 5.44
N VAL A 92 2.07 18.30 5.77
CA VAL A 92 3.21 18.65 6.64
C VAL A 92 4.53 18.28 5.95
N PRO A 93 4.86 18.91 4.81
CA PRO A 93 5.99 18.49 3.97
C PRO A 93 7.33 18.55 4.71
N GLU A 94 7.50 19.51 5.62
CA GLU A 94 8.71 19.70 6.45
C GLU A 94 8.88 18.68 7.59
N SER A 95 7.92 17.77 7.79
CA SER A 95 7.99 16.75 8.83
C SER A 95 9.23 15.86 8.73
N ALA A 96 9.92 15.65 9.85
CA ALA A 96 11.00 14.65 9.95
C ALA A 96 10.56 13.22 9.60
N GLY A 97 9.24 12.95 9.61
CA GLY A 97 8.67 11.70 9.11
C GLY A 97 8.98 11.46 7.64
N ASN A 98 8.88 12.49 6.79
CA ASN A 98 9.11 12.40 5.34
C ASN A 98 10.57 12.12 4.98
N PHE A 99 11.50 12.58 5.81
CA PHE A 99 12.96 12.46 5.59
C PHE A 99 13.57 11.28 6.36
N SER A 100 12.75 10.46 7.02
CA SER A 100 13.23 9.29 7.73
C SER A 100 13.67 8.21 6.73
N LEU A 101 14.97 8.16 6.42
CA LEU A 101 15.56 7.19 5.48
C LEU A 101 15.06 5.77 5.74
N LEU A 102 15.13 5.29 6.98
CA LEU A 102 14.74 3.91 7.30
C LEU A 102 13.22 3.71 7.22
N ALA A 103 12.44 4.59 7.86
CA ALA A 103 10.99 4.38 7.98
C ALA A 103 10.28 4.60 6.64
N TYR A 104 10.54 5.71 5.97
CA TYR A 104 9.82 6.07 4.75
C TYR A 104 10.26 5.22 3.56
N THR A 105 11.53 4.81 3.48
CA THR A 105 11.99 3.84 2.46
C THR A 105 11.36 2.47 2.68
N ALA A 106 11.37 1.95 3.92
CA ALA A 106 10.74 0.68 4.24
C ALA A 106 9.25 0.68 3.89
N LEU A 107 8.57 1.78 4.21
CA LEU A 107 7.17 2.02 3.85
C LEU A 107 6.97 1.97 2.33
N SER A 108 7.71 2.80 1.59
CA SER A 108 7.58 2.93 0.14
C SER A 108 7.85 1.60 -0.58
N VAL A 109 8.87 0.86 -0.14
CA VAL A 109 9.18 -0.48 -0.66
C VAL A 109 8.06 -1.47 -0.32
N ALA A 110 7.58 -1.50 0.94
CA ALA A 110 6.51 -2.39 1.36
C ALA A 110 5.24 -2.19 0.54
N TRP A 111 4.86 -0.93 0.33
CA TRP A 111 3.70 -0.55 -0.46
C TRP A 111 3.91 -0.90 -1.93
N SER A 112 5.00 -0.45 -2.54
CA SER A 112 5.24 -0.65 -3.97
C SER A 112 5.29 -2.13 -4.34
N VAL A 113 5.99 -2.96 -3.56
CA VAL A 113 6.04 -4.42 -3.83
C VAL A 113 4.66 -5.05 -3.64
N THR A 114 3.91 -4.68 -2.60
CA THR A 114 2.55 -5.19 -2.37
C THR A 114 1.65 -4.87 -3.56
N GLU A 115 1.74 -3.66 -4.07
CA GLU A 115 0.90 -3.15 -5.14
C GLU A 115 1.26 -3.73 -6.51
N ILE A 116 2.56 -3.83 -6.82
CA ILE A 116 3.04 -4.50 -8.04
C ILE A 116 2.50 -5.93 -8.09
N ILE A 117 2.61 -6.70 -7.00
CA ILE A 117 2.08 -8.08 -6.93
C ILE A 117 0.57 -8.08 -7.13
N ARG A 118 -0.16 -7.16 -6.45
CA ARG A 118 -1.62 -7.09 -6.48
C ARG A 118 -2.14 -6.79 -7.89
N TYR A 119 -1.66 -5.73 -8.51
CA TYR A 119 -2.09 -5.33 -9.85
C TYR A 119 -1.64 -6.34 -10.91
N SER A 120 -0.44 -6.89 -10.81
CA SER A 120 0.02 -7.96 -11.72
C SER A 120 -0.87 -9.20 -11.62
N PHE A 121 -1.25 -9.60 -10.40
CA PHE A 121 -2.17 -10.71 -10.18
C PHE A 121 -3.53 -10.46 -10.82
N TYR A 122 -4.10 -9.26 -10.65
CA TYR A 122 -5.38 -8.92 -11.26
C TYR A 122 -5.30 -8.83 -12.78
N PHE A 123 -4.20 -8.30 -13.32
CA PHE A 123 -3.93 -8.31 -14.75
C PHE A 123 -3.93 -9.73 -15.32
N ALA A 124 -3.13 -10.63 -14.74
CA ALA A 124 -3.05 -12.03 -15.16
C ALA A 124 -4.42 -12.73 -15.03
N LYS A 125 -5.15 -12.45 -13.95
CA LYS A 125 -6.51 -12.97 -13.76
C LYS A 125 -7.46 -12.53 -14.88
N GLN A 126 -7.33 -11.30 -15.40
CA GLN A 126 -8.09 -10.89 -16.57
C GLN A 126 -7.65 -11.67 -17.82
N GLN A 127 -6.38 -11.97 -18.01
CA GLN A 127 -5.94 -12.77 -19.18
C GLN A 127 -6.47 -14.22 -19.17
N GLY A 128 -6.94 -14.72 -18.03
CA GLY A 128 -7.60 -16.02 -17.89
C GLY A 128 -6.71 -17.09 -17.25
N SER A 129 -5.41 -16.81 -17.10
CA SER A 129 -4.48 -17.69 -16.40
C SER A 129 -3.55 -16.86 -15.50
N VAL A 130 -3.37 -17.34 -14.26
CA VAL A 130 -2.45 -16.70 -13.30
C VAL A 130 -1.25 -17.64 -13.11
N PRO A 131 -0.01 -17.17 -13.35
CA PRO A 131 1.18 -17.96 -13.06
C PRO A 131 1.22 -18.40 -11.59
N GLN A 132 1.62 -19.65 -11.33
CA GLN A 132 1.64 -20.21 -9.97
C GLN A 132 2.53 -19.40 -9.02
N ALA A 133 3.68 -18.90 -9.50
CA ALA A 133 4.56 -18.04 -8.73
C ALA A 133 3.85 -16.74 -8.29
N LEU A 134 3.10 -16.12 -9.19
CA LEU A 134 2.37 -14.87 -8.91
C LEU A 134 1.20 -15.10 -7.95
N GLN A 135 0.50 -16.23 -8.09
CA GLN A 135 -0.52 -16.65 -7.13
C GLN A 135 0.07 -16.89 -5.75
N TRP A 136 1.21 -17.58 -5.68
CA TRP A 136 1.91 -17.83 -4.41
C TRP A 136 2.35 -16.54 -3.74
N LEU A 137 2.95 -15.62 -4.51
CA LEU A 137 3.37 -14.30 -4.04
C LEU A 137 2.18 -13.51 -3.48
N ARG A 138 1.05 -13.46 -4.21
CA ARG A 138 -0.16 -12.72 -3.79
C ARG A 138 -0.65 -13.13 -2.40
N TYR A 139 -0.51 -14.41 -2.05
CA TYR A 139 -0.99 -14.97 -0.79
C TYR A 139 0.12 -15.29 0.23
N SER A 140 1.39 -14.95 -0.04
CA SER A 140 2.50 -15.19 0.89
C SER A 140 3.34 -13.95 1.17
N ALA A 141 3.40 -12.97 0.25
CA ALA A 141 4.21 -11.77 0.42
C ALA A 141 3.83 -10.93 1.65
N PHE A 142 2.55 -10.99 2.08
CA PHE A 142 2.07 -10.31 3.27
C PHE A 142 2.85 -10.73 4.54
N ILE A 143 3.42 -11.94 4.59
CA ILE A 143 4.15 -12.42 5.78
C ILE A 143 5.34 -11.50 6.11
N VAL A 144 6.00 -10.95 5.08
CA VAL A 144 7.15 -10.05 5.22
C VAL A 144 6.73 -8.59 5.10
N LEU A 145 5.90 -8.27 4.09
CA LEU A 145 5.58 -6.89 3.76
C LEU A 145 4.67 -6.22 4.80
N TYR A 146 3.80 -6.98 5.48
CA TYR A 146 2.90 -6.40 6.47
C TYR A 146 3.64 -5.99 7.76
N PRO A 147 4.48 -6.84 8.38
CA PRO A 147 5.32 -6.38 9.49
C PRO A 147 6.19 -5.18 9.14
N LEU A 148 6.72 -5.13 7.92
CA LEU A 148 7.50 -3.98 7.43
C LEU A 148 6.65 -2.69 7.40
N GLY A 149 5.42 -2.77 6.89
CA GLY A 149 4.46 -1.66 6.92
C GLY A 149 4.09 -1.23 8.35
N VAL A 150 3.81 -2.19 9.23
CA VAL A 150 3.38 -1.91 10.62
C VAL A 150 4.44 -1.23 11.46
N VAL A 151 5.72 -1.49 11.19
CA VAL A 151 6.81 -0.80 11.88
C VAL A 151 7.06 0.58 11.25
N SER A 152 7.01 0.67 9.93
CA SER A 152 7.35 1.91 9.21
C SER A 152 6.28 3.00 9.30
N GLU A 153 4.99 2.67 9.13
CA GLU A 153 3.89 3.66 9.13
C GLU A 153 3.80 4.42 10.47
N PRO A 154 3.73 3.75 11.65
CA PRO A 154 3.69 4.45 12.93
C PRO A 154 4.97 5.22 13.22
N TRP A 155 6.13 4.78 12.72
CA TRP A 155 7.38 5.50 12.89
C TRP A 155 7.36 6.84 12.12
N VAL A 156 6.86 6.86 10.90
CA VAL A 156 6.65 8.10 10.13
C VAL A 156 5.69 9.02 10.87
N VAL A 157 4.57 8.49 11.39
CA VAL A 157 3.60 9.28 12.17
C VAL A 157 4.26 9.84 13.43
N TYR A 158 4.96 9.02 14.20
CA TYR A 158 5.63 9.42 15.44
C TYR A 158 6.59 10.57 15.23
N LYS A 159 7.45 10.50 14.20
CA LYS A 159 8.37 11.59 13.84
C LYS A 159 7.66 12.85 13.35
N THR A 160 6.41 12.73 12.89
CA THR A 160 5.60 13.87 12.46
C THR A 160 4.88 14.56 13.61
N LEU A 161 4.67 13.87 14.75
CA LEU A 161 3.94 14.44 15.88
C LEU A 161 4.57 15.72 16.43
N ASP A 162 5.90 15.86 16.37
CA ASP A 162 6.62 17.05 16.82
C ASP A 162 6.39 18.28 15.91
N TYR A 163 5.85 18.08 14.71
CA TYR A 163 5.61 19.12 13.70
C TYR A 163 4.17 19.62 13.68
N VAL A 164 3.30 19.04 14.51
CA VAL A 164 1.86 19.33 14.50
C VAL A 164 1.36 19.62 15.92
N SER A 165 0.29 20.41 16.03
CA SER A 165 -0.28 20.75 17.32
C SER A 165 -1.82 20.78 17.28
N GLY A 166 -2.45 20.89 18.45
CA GLY A 166 -3.90 21.01 18.58
C GLY A 166 -4.65 19.78 18.10
N PHE A 167 -5.78 19.99 17.41
CA PHE A 167 -6.64 18.92 16.92
C PHE A 167 -5.91 17.93 16.01
N TYR A 168 -4.99 18.43 15.17
CA TYR A 168 -4.31 17.60 14.17
C TYR A 168 -3.33 16.61 14.81
N TYR A 169 -2.65 17.02 15.89
CA TYR A 169 -1.83 16.13 16.71
C TYR A 169 -2.67 14.95 17.23
N TRP A 170 -3.82 15.24 17.85
CA TRP A 170 -4.70 14.21 18.42
C TRP A 170 -5.30 13.31 17.34
N PHE A 171 -5.61 13.86 16.17
CA PHE A 171 -6.05 13.09 15.01
C PHE A 171 -5.00 12.07 14.56
N LEU A 172 -3.73 12.48 14.39
CA LEU A 172 -2.65 11.56 14.02
C LEU A 172 -2.35 10.52 15.11
N ALA A 173 -2.30 10.96 16.38
CA ALA A 173 -2.05 10.08 17.52
C ALA A 173 -3.16 9.01 17.67
N LEU A 174 -4.43 9.40 17.51
CA LEU A 174 -5.56 8.47 17.53
C LEU A 174 -5.50 7.50 16.34
N GLY A 175 -5.17 8.00 15.14
CA GLY A 175 -4.99 7.16 13.95
C GLY A 175 -3.93 6.07 14.17
N MET A 176 -2.78 6.44 14.75
CA MET A 176 -1.73 5.49 15.11
C MET A 176 -2.19 4.45 16.14
N PHE A 177 -2.98 4.86 17.14
CA PHE A 177 -3.53 3.94 18.13
C PHE A 177 -4.52 2.94 17.51
N LEU A 178 -5.45 3.43 16.67
CA LEU A 178 -6.46 2.59 16.00
C LEU A 178 -5.85 1.66 14.93
N TYR A 179 -4.66 1.97 14.44
CA TYR A 179 -3.97 1.16 13.44
C TYR A 179 -3.61 -0.25 13.96
N ILE A 180 -3.20 -0.35 15.23
CA ILE A 180 -2.77 -1.61 15.85
C ILE A 180 -3.87 -2.69 15.83
N PRO A 181 -5.10 -2.47 16.34
CA PRO A 181 -6.15 -3.48 16.28
C PRO A 181 -6.57 -3.79 14.83
N GLY A 182 -6.62 -2.78 13.96
CA GLY A 182 -6.92 -2.98 12.53
C GLY A 182 -5.90 -3.90 11.85
N PHE A 183 -4.63 -3.76 12.21
CA PHE A 183 -3.56 -4.61 11.72
C PHE A 183 -3.76 -6.09 12.07
N PHE A 184 -3.98 -6.42 13.35
CA PHE A 184 -4.15 -7.81 13.77
C PHE A 184 -5.34 -8.49 13.07
N GLN A 185 -6.44 -7.75 12.88
CA GLN A 185 -7.61 -8.24 12.16
C GLN A 185 -7.29 -8.55 10.69
N LEU A 186 -6.64 -7.61 9.98
CA LEU A 186 -6.27 -7.78 8.56
C LEU A 186 -5.21 -8.87 8.37
N TYR A 187 -4.20 -8.92 9.23
CA TYR A 187 -3.12 -9.90 9.17
C TYR A 187 -3.65 -11.32 9.41
N GLY A 188 -4.51 -11.51 10.41
CA GLY A 188 -5.18 -12.80 10.66
C GLY A 188 -6.07 -13.23 9.48
N TYR A 189 -6.75 -12.28 8.85
CA TYR A 189 -7.56 -12.55 7.66
C TYR A 189 -6.71 -13.05 6.47
N MET A 190 -5.53 -12.48 6.25
CA MET A 190 -4.62 -12.92 5.18
C MET A 190 -4.15 -14.37 5.36
N PHE A 191 -3.90 -14.84 6.59
CA PHE A 191 -3.61 -16.26 6.83
C PHE A 191 -4.79 -17.19 6.52
N LYS A 192 -6.03 -16.74 6.75
CA LYS A 192 -7.23 -17.49 6.35
C LYS A 192 -7.32 -17.56 4.82
N GLN A 193 -7.08 -16.44 4.13
CA GLN A 193 -7.04 -16.41 2.66
C GLN A 193 -5.94 -17.33 2.11
N ARG A 194 -4.73 -17.27 2.66
CA ARG A 194 -3.63 -18.14 2.26
C ARG A 194 -4.00 -19.61 2.36
N ARG A 195 -4.59 -20.04 3.48
CA ARG A 195 -5.07 -21.42 3.66
C ARG A 195 -6.16 -21.79 2.65
N ARG A 196 -7.05 -20.86 2.29
CA ARG A 196 -8.12 -21.10 1.32
C ARG A 196 -7.61 -21.26 -0.12
N TYR A 197 -6.63 -20.46 -0.53
CA TYR A 197 -6.16 -20.41 -1.92
C TYR A 197 -4.91 -21.26 -2.19
N LEU A 198 -4.06 -21.47 -1.19
CA LEU A 198 -2.83 -22.26 -1.29
C LEU A 198 -2.86 -23.53 -0.43
N GLY A 199 -3.85 -23.70 0.45
CA GLY A 199 -3.99 -24.96 1.19
C GLY A 199 -4.38 -26.08 0.23
N SER A 200 -3.65 -27.20 0.31
CA SER A 200 -4.01 -28.40 -0.44
C SER A 200 -5.46 -28.81 -0.15
N PRO A 201 -6.20 -29.37 -1.13
CA PRO A 201 -7.41 -30.09 -0.83
C PRO A 201 -7.02 -31.28 0.07
N SER A 202 -7.32 -31.17 1.36
CA SER A 202 -7.23 -32.30 2.28
C SER A 202 -8.07 -33.44 1.70
N HIS A 203 -7.39 -34.50 1.24
CA HIS A 203 -7.91 -35.79 0.83
C HIS A 203 -9.41 -35.86 0.53
N LYS A 204 -9.79 -35.79 -0.76
CA LYS A 204 -10.83 -36.71 -1.23
C LYS A 204 -10.23 -38.11 -1.14
N LYS A 205 -10.41 -38.77 0.01
CA LYS A 205 -10.32 -40.23 0.07
C LYS A 205 -11.38 -40.74 -0.88
N THR A 206 -10.94 -41.29 -2.00
CA THR A 206 -11.74 -42.17 -2.85
C THR A 206 -12.25 -43.29 -1.95
N GLN A 207 -13.56 -43.33 -1.72
CA GLN A 207 -14.31 -44.53 -1.39
C GLN A 207 -15.28 -44.75 -2.54
#